data_AF-A0A2N8KZM1-F1
#
_entry.id   AF-A0A2N8KZM1-F1
#
_cell.length_a   1.000
_cell.length_b   1.000
_cell.length_c   1.000
_cell.angle_alpha   90.00
_cell.angle_beta   90.00
_cell.angle_gamma   90.00
#
_symmetry.space_group_name_H-M   'P 1'
#
loop_
_entity.id
_entity.type
_entity.pdbx_description
1 polymer ?
#
loop_
_entity_poly.entity_id
_entity_poly.type
_entity_poly.pdbx_seq_one_letter_code
_entity_poly.pdbx_strand_id
1 'polypeptide(L)'
;MYASYFGLKHAPFSIAPDPHYLFMSERHREALAHLLYGLEGGGGFVLLTGEIGAGKTTVCRCFLEQIPPNCNVAYIFNPKLTVRELLQAICDEFHVPVPAGAQTVKDYLDPLNAFLLAQHAAGRNNVLIIDEAQNLSADVLEQLRLLTNLETATRKLLQVVLIGQPELRGMLARPELEQLAQRVIARFHLGALSEAETAQYIQHRMKVAGLTGPLPLDHAALRRVHRLTRGVPRRINLLCDRALLGAYAGSQAKVTPAIVRQAAAEVFDAPPASPGRGLPRLGFGLAVLSAVVLVGAGLTWAVQTQSSAGRKQAASSAALLAATPSVPASAAASSVPAAASAAAPPASAASSMPPPERPTAEPLQLADWTPSDAGAWAALAERWGLPLAPNEAKPCDAAALQGLQCYRSVSGSLSLIRLMDRPVLLTLQRPGQAPALAALVGLDGQELTLWVDGRPRRLALAELASAWRGEFSTLWRAPPGYAERAANAGPLREWLAGQLDALSRSAVPGGAPAAASAVLPGWAELSPRIQAFQASQGLQPDGRVGPITLMQLNRAAGVDEPRLAPAR
;
A
#
# COMPACT_ATOMS: atom_id res chain seq x y z
N MET A 1 25.56 5.24 -11.94
CA MET A 1 26.96 4.73 -12.00
C MET A 1 27.03 3.26 -11.60
N TYR A 2 26.67 2.87 -10.36
CA TYR A 2 26.67 1.45 -9.97
C TYR A 2 25.58 0.61 -10.68
N ALA A 3 24.43 1.21 -11.03
CA ALA A 3 23.31 0.49 -11.64
C ALA A 3 23.75 -0.28 -12.90
N SER A 4 24.43 0.39 -13.84
CA SER A 4 24.95 -0.22 -15.06
C SER A 4 25.99 -1.32 -14.79
N TYR A 5 26.84 -1.15 -13.77
CA TYR A 5 27.84 -2.16 -13.37
C TYR A 5 27.18 -3.48 -12.93
N PHE A 6 26.06 -3.40 -12.21
CA PHE A 6 25.28 -4.57 -11.80
C PHE A 6 24.23 -5.00 -12.84
N GLY A 7 24.25 -4.44 -14.05
CA GLY A 7 23.30 -4.75 -15.12
C GLY A 7 21.87 -4.25 -14.87
N LEU A 8 21.70 -3.24 -14.01
CA LEU A 8 20.41 -2.63 -13.69
C LEU A 8 20.10 -1.45 -14.61
N LYS A 9 18.83 -1.28 -14.95
CA LYS A 9 18.31 -0.16 -15.76
C LYS A 9 18.11 1.10 -14.92
N HIS A 10 17.72 0.92 -13.65
CA HIS A 10 17.43 2.01 -12.71
C HIS A 10 18.07 1.74 -11.35
N ALA A 11 18.10 2.75 -10.47
CA ALA A 11 18.59 2.59 -9.11
C ALA A 11 17.54 1.83 -8.25
N PRO A 12 17.83 0.61 -7.77
CA PRO A 12 16.87 -0.24 -7.06
C PRO A 12 16.50 0.31 -5.69
N PHE A 13 17.41 1.09 -5.08
CA PHE A 13 17.29 1.48 -3.68
C PHE A 13 16.89 2.94 -3.42
N SER A 14 16.28 3.61 -4.40
CA SER A 14 15.74 4.96 -4.20
C SER A 14 14.75 5.02 -3.04
N ILE A 15 14.81 6.13 -2.29
CA ILE A 15 13.90 6.45 -1.19
C ILE A 15 12.70 7.25 -1.71
N ALA A 16 12.80 7.82 -2.91
CA ALA A 16 11.68 8.50 -3.53
C ALA A 16 10.52 7.50 -3.76
N PRO A 17 9.28 7.87 -3.44
CA PRO A 17 8.14 6.98 -3.58
C PRO A 17 7.85 6.73 -5.07
N ASP A 18 8.16 5.52 -5.53
CA ASP A 18 7.82 5.04 -6.88
C ASP A 18 6.91 3.80 -6.75
N PRO A 19 5.69 3.84 -7.31
CA PRO A 19 4.73 2.74 -7.26
C PRO A 19 5.25 1.40 -7.79
N HIS A 20 6.21 1.40 -8.72
CA HIS A 20 6.73 0.16 -9.29
C HIS A 20 7.56 -0.65 -8.28
N TYR A 21 8.12 0.00 -7.25
CA TYR A 21 8.92 -0.64 -6.20
C TYR A 21 8.08 -1.06 -4.99
N LEU A 22 6.76 -1.03 -5.13
CA LEU A 22 5.81 -1.41 -4.11
C LEU A 22 5.90 -2.91 -3.80
N PHE A 23 6.43 -3.24 -2.63
CA PHE A 23 6.44 -4.59 -2.11
C PHE A 23 5.35 -4.76 -1.04
N MET A 24 4.30 -5.51 -1.37
CA MET A 24 3.25 -5.88 -0.42
C MET A 24 3.64 -7.13 0.35
N SER A 25 4.20 -6.93 1.54
CA SER A 25 4.42 -8.03 2.49
C SER A 25 3.09 -8.51 3.07
N GLU A 26 3.07 -9.67 3.74
CA GLU A 26 1.86 -10.21 4.37
C GLU A 26 1.27 -9.23 5.39
N ARG A 27 2.14 -8.61 6.20
CA ARG A 27 1.74 -7.58 7.19
C ARG A 27 1.17 -6.31 6.55
N HIS A 28 1.62 -5.94 5.35
CA HIS A 28 1.05 -4.80 4.62
C HIS A 28 -0.35 -5.13 4.10
N ARG A 29 -0.58 -6.36 3.64
CA ARG A 29 -1.90 -6.84 3.22
C ARG A 29 -2.86 -6.92 4.40
N GLU A 30 -2.41 -7.43 5.54
CA GLU A 30 -3.21 -7.44 6.78
C GLU A 30 -3.57 -6.02 7.22
N ALA A 31 -2.59 -5.10 7.24
CA ALA A 31 -2.84 -3.69 7.56
C ALA A 31 -3.94 -3.08 6.67
N LEU A 32 -3.84 -3.32 5.36
CA LEU A 32 -4.82 -2.85 4.39
C LEU A 32 -6.21 -3.47 4.61
N ALA A 33 -6.29 -4.78 4.83
CA ALA A 33 -7.54 -5.47 5.13
C ALA A 33 -8.20 -4.92 6.40
N HIS A 34 -7.41 -4.61 7.43
CA HIS A 34 -7.90 -3.97 8.65
C HIS A 34 -8.44 -2.55 8.40
N LEU A 35 -7.79 -1.76 7.54
CA LEU A 35 -8.30 -0.44 7.16
C LEU A 35 -9.62 -0.55 6.40
N LEU A 36 -9.72 -1.47 5.43
CA LEU A 36 -10.92 -1.69 4.61
C LEU A 36 -12.10 -2.23 5.44
N TYR A 37 -11.86 -3.20 6.33
CA TYR A 37 -12.87 -3.69 7.26
C TYR A 37 -13.44 -2.57 8.15
N GLY A 38 -12.58 -1.64 8.57
CA GLY A 38 -12.99 -0.46 9.34
C GLY A 38 -13.96 0.47 8.60
N LEU A 39 -14.06 0.40 7.27
CA LEU A 39 -15.04 1.18 6.48
C LEU A 39 -16.45 0.58 6.50
N GLU A 40 -16.57 -0.74 6.67
CA GLU A 40 -17.84 -1.45 6.63
C GLU A 40 -18.62 -1.31 7.96
N GLY A 41 -17.91 -1.10 9.07
CA GLY A 41 -18.46 -1.02 10.43
C GLY A 41 -19.25 0.25 10.76
N GLY A 42 -19.32 1.23 9.85
CA GLY A 42 -20.22 2.37 9.99
C GLY A 42 -19.88 3.34 11.13
N GLY A 43 -18.58 3.60 11.38
CA GLY A 43 -18.07 4.72 12.18
C GLY A 43 -17.13 4.37 13.33
N GLY A 44 -16.47 5.41 13.85
CA GLY A 44 -15.48 5.31 14.93
C GLY A 44 -14.06 5.58 14.44
N PHE A 45 -13.08 5.04 15.17
CA PHE A 45 -11.66 5.22 14.84
C PHE A 45 -11.00 3.93 14.39
N VAL A 46 -10.22 4.00 13.32
CA VAL A 46 -9.27 2.96 12.91
C VAL A 46 -7.87 3.50 13.14
N LEU A 47 -7.03 2.73 13.80
CA LEU A 47 -5.67 3.13 14.14
C LEU A 47 -4.65 2.25 13.41
N LEU A 48 -3.86 2.85 12.53
CA LEU A 48 -2.69 2.22 11.92
C LEU A 48 -1.41 2.88 12.46
N THR A 49 -0.65 2.12 13.24
CA THR A 49 0.66 2.57 13.72
C THR A 49 1.78 1.77 13.09
N GLY A 50 3.01 2.24 13.18
CA GLY A 50 4.16 1.50 12.68
C GLY A 50 5.44 2.31 12.77
N GLU A 51 6.57 1.63 12.71
CA GLU A 51 7.90 2.27 12.80
C GLU A 51 8.13 3.28 11.67
N ILE A 52 9.06 4.21 11.89
CA ILE A 52 9.46 5.17 10.84
C ILE A 52 10.02 4.40 9.64
N GLY A 53 9.42 4.61 8.47
CA GLY A 53 9.83 3.92 7.25
C GLY A 53 9.39 2.46 7.14
N ALA A 54 8.41 2.02 7.96
CA ALA A 54 7.81 0.68 7.90
C ALA A 54 6.87 0.47 6.69
N GLY A 55 6.51 1.51 5.95
CA GLY A 55 5.57 1.42 4.82
C GLY A 55 4.14 1.89 5.13
N LYS A 56 3.91 2.71 6.16
CA LYS A 56 2.57 3.24 6.48
C LYS A 56 1.94 4.02 5.34
N THR A 57 2.67 5.00 4.78
CA THR A 57 2.23 5.78 3.60
C THR A 57 1.94 4.89 2.40
N THR A 58 2.69 3.80 2.27
CA THR A 58 2.48 2.80 1.24
C THR A 58 1.15 2.07 1.41
N VAL A 59 0.84 1.61 2.63
CA VAL A 59 -0.47 1.02 2.97
C VAL A 59 -1.59 2.03 2.76
N CYS A 60 -1.40 3.28 3.20
CA CYS A 60 -2.39 4.36 3.05
C CYS A 60 -2.72 4.64 1.58
N ARG A 61 -1.71 4.66 0.71
CA ARG A 61 -1.93 4.87 -0.72
C ARG A 61 -2.76 3.74 -1.34
N CYS A 62 -2.42 2.49 -1.02
CA CYS A 62 -3.20 1.35 -1.52
C CYS A 62 -4.59 1.28 -0.90
N PHE A 63 -4.76 1.78 0.32
CA PHE A 63 -6.07 1.98 0.91
C PHE A 63 -6.88 2.99 0.11
N LEU A 64 -6.34 4.18 -0.16
CA LEU A 64 -6.99 5.21 -0.99
C LEU A 64 -7.39 4.69 -2.38
N GLU A 65 -6.55 3.87 -3.01
CA GLU A 65 -6.83 3.24 -4.32
C GLU A 65 -7.95 2.17 -4.27
N GLN A 66 -8.27 1.65 -3.09
CA GLN A 66 -9.26 0.58 -2.87
C GLN A 66 -10.49 1.04 -2.10
N ILE A 67 -10.56 2.31 -1.69
CA ILE A 67 -11.73 2.87 -1.03
C ILE A 67 -12.94 2.76 -2.01
N PRO A 68 -14.09 2.26 -1.54
CA PRO A 68 -15.29 2.18 -2.35
C PRO A 68 -15.70 3.55 -2.94
N PRO A 69 -16.23 3.60 -4.17
CA PRO A 69 -16.58 4.85 -4.84
C PRO A 69 -17.73 5.62 -4.17
N ASN A 70 -18.50 4.96 -3.29
CA ASN A 70 -19.53 5.59 -2.47
C ASN A 70 -18.98 6.24 -1.19
N CYS A 71 -17.66 6.33 -1.02
CA CYS A 71 -17.03 7.01 0.09
C CYS A 71 -16.47 8.37 -0.35
N ASN A 72 -16.84 9.44 0.37
CA ASN A 72 -16.13 10.72 0.29
C ASN A 72 -14.92 10.64 1.23
N VAL A 73 -13.76 11.06 0.74
CA VAL A 73 -12.51 10.96 1.50
C VAL A 73 -11.93 12.34 1.69
N ALA A 74 -11.60 12.68 2.93
CA ALA A 74 -10.76 13.81 3.28
C ALA A 74 -9.40 13.29 3.77
N TYR A 75 -8.29 13.78 3.20
CA TYR A 75 -6.95 13.32 3.54
C TYR A 75 -6.09 14.45 4.09
N ILE A 76 -5.79 14.41 5.39
CA ILE A 76 -4.96 15.41 6.06
C ILE A 76 -3.56 14.84 6.28
N PHE A 77 -2.58 15.45 5.63
CA PHE A 77 -1.17 15.10 5.76
C PHE A 77 -0.44 16.05 6.71
N ASN A 78 0.31 15.51 7.68
CA ASN A 78 1.17 16.27 8.59
C ASN A 78 0.45 17.36 9.41
N PRO A 79 -0.49 16.99 10.30
CA PRO A 79 -1.32 17.93 11.02
C PRO A 79 -0.57 18.55 12.20
N LYS A 80 0.01 19.73 12.01
CA LYS A 80 0.41 20.62 13.11
C LYS A 80 -0.62 21.73 13.26
N LEU A 81 -1.85 21.32 13.51
CA LEU A 81 -3.02 22.18 13.45
C LEU A 81 -3.61 22.38 14.84
N THR A 82 -4.11 23.58 15.10
CA THR A 82 -5.04 23.85 16.19
C THR A 82 -6.42 23.25 15.89
N VAL A 83 -7.31 23.19 16.89
CA VAL A 83 -8.68 22.68 16.73
C VAL A 83 -9.42 23.34 15.57
N ARG A 84 -9.29 24.67 15.44
CA ARG A 84 -9.97 25.44 14.39
C ARG A 84 -9.37 25.17 13.01
N GLU A 85 -8.04 25.14 12.91
CA GLU A 85 -7.34 24.85 11.65
C GLU A 85 -7.60 23.41 11.17
N LEU A 86 -7.75 22.45 12.10
CA LEU A 86 -8.20 21.10 11.76
C LEU A 86 -9.59 21.11 11.15
N LEU A 87 -10.56 21.79 11.77
CA LEU A 87 -11.94 21.82 11.26
C LEU A 87 -12.03 22.53 9.92
N GLN A 88 -11.25 23.60 9.73
CA GLN A 88 -11.10 24.26 8.45
C GLN A 88 -10.56 23.29 7.39
N ALA A 89 -9.44 22.61 7.67
CA ALA A 89 -8.85 21.64 6.75
C ALA A 89 -9.81 20.49 6.41
N ILE A 90 -10.60 20.01 7.38
CA ILE A 90 -11.63 18.99 7.14
C ILE A 90 -12.71 19.53 6.19
N CYS A 91 -13.18 20.76 6.38
CA CYS A 91 -14.15 21.38 5.49
C CYS A 91 -13.59 21.55 4.08
N ASP A 92 -12.35 22.02 3.95
CA ASP A 92 -11.68 22.22 2.67
C ASP A 92 -11.54 20.89 1.91
N GLU A 93 -11.05 19.83 2.56
CA GLU A 93 -10.87 18.50 1.96
C GLU A 93 -12.21 17.84 1.56
N PHE A 94 -13.25 17.99 2.37
CA PHE A 94 -14.60 17.53 2.00
C PHE A 94 -15.32 18.48 1.02
N HIS A 95 -14.72 19.62 0.67
CA HIS A 95 -15.31 20.66 -0.18
C HIS A 95 -16.62 21.23 0.38
N VAL A 96 -16.68 21.41 1.70
CA VAL A 96 -17.82 21.99 2.42
C VAL A 96 -17.71 23.52 2.42
N PRO A 97 -18.72 24.25 1.92
CA PRO A 97 -18.69 25.71 1.91
C PRO A 97 -18.86 26.25 3.34
N VAL A 98 -17.89 27.05 3.77
CA VAL A 98 -17.88 27.72 5.09
C VAL A 98 -18.28 29.19 4.93
N PRO A 99 -19.05 29.79 5.87
CA PRO A 99 -19.43 31.20 5.81
C PRO A 99 -18.24 32.16 5.75
N ALA A 100 -18.38 33.23 4.96
CA ALA A 100 -17.37 34.28 4.89
C ALA A 100 -17.15 34.93 6.28
N GLY A 101 -15.91 34.94 6.75
CA GLY A 101 -15.55 35.49 8.06
C GLY A 101 -15.71 34.53 9.24
N ALA A 102 -15.80 33.22 9.01
CA ALA A 102 -15.84 32.20 10.07
C ALA A 102 -14.69 32.36 11.09
N GLN A 103 -15.03 32.55 12.36
CA GLN A 103 -14.05 32.75 13.45
C GLN A 103 -14.16 31.68 14.54
N THR A 104 -15.32 31.05 14.67
CA THR A 104 -15.65 30.14 15.76
C THR A 104 -15.65 28.68 15.29
N VAL A 105 -15.49 27.76 16.24
CA VAL A 105 -15.59 26.30 15.99
C VAL A 105 -16.93 25.94 15.35
N LYS A 106 -18.01 26.59 15.77
CA LYS A 106 -19.38 26.33 15.30
C LYS A 106 -19.55 26.68 13.82
N ASP A 107 -18.88 27.73 13.35
CA ASP A 107 -18.94 28.17 11.94
C ASP A 107 -18.43 27.09 10.97
N TYR A 108 -17.58 26.18 11.44
CA TYR A 108 -17.09 25.03 10.68
C TYR A 108 -17.90 23.75 10.96
N LEU A 109 -18.32 23.53 12.21
CA LEU A 109 -19.07 22.33 12.60
C LEU A 109 -20.46 22.27 11.98
N ASP A 110 -21.19 23.37 11.94
CA ASP A 110 -22.58 23.36 11.46
C ASP A 110 -22.66 22.99 9.96
N PRO A 111 -21.86 23.60 9.05
CA PRO A 111 -21.80 23.18 7.65
C PRO A 111 -21.31 21.75 7.48
N LEU A 112 -20.29 21.34 8.25
CA LEU A 112 -19.76 19.97 8.19
C LEU A 112 -20.82 18.95 8.59
N ASN A 113 -21.56 19.19 9.68
CA ASN A 113 -22.63 18.31 10.12
C ASN A 113 -23.75 18.20 9.08
N ALA A 114 -24.18 19.33 8.51
CA ALA A 114 -25.18 19.35 7.44
C ALA A 114 -24.72 18.55 6.21
N PHE A 115 -23.45 18.70 5.81
CA PHE A 115 -22.84 17.91 4.74
C PHE A 115 -22.84 16.41 5.07
N LEU A 116 -22.33 16.02 6.23
CA LEU A 116 -22.25 14.61 6.63
C LEU A 116 -23.62 13.93 6.64
N LEU A 117 -24.66 14.62 7.12
CA LEU A 117 -26.05 14.16 7.07
C LEU A 117 -26.57 14.01 5.63
N ALA A 118 -26.31 14.99 4.76
CA ALA A 118 -26.74 14.94 3.36
C ALA A 118 -26.06 13.79 2.60
N GLN A 119 -24.76 13.57 2.82
CA GLN A 119 -24.03 12.46 2.21
C GLN A 119 -24.54 11.11 2.69
N HIS A 120 -24.83 11.00 3.98
CA HIS A 120 -25.43 9.80 4.55
C HIS A 120 -26.81 9.50 3.98
N ALA A 121 -27.67 10.51 3.84
CA ALA A 121 -28.98 10.38 3.20
C ALA A 121 -28.85 9.93 1.72
N ALA A 122 -27.77 10.29 1.04
CA ALA A 122 -27.43 9.83 -0.29
C ALA A 122 -26.76 8.43 -0.33
N GLY A 123 -26.68 7.72 0.80
CA GLY A 123 -26.04 6.40 0.90
C GLY A 123 -24.52 6.42 0.77
N ARG A 124 -23.90 7.59 0.94
CA ARG A 124 -22.44 7.77 0.88
C ARG A 124 -21.82 7.76 2.28
N ASN A 125 -20.65 7.16 2.40
CA ASN A 125 -19.87 7.15 3.63
C ASN A 125 -18.86 8.30 3.60
N ASN A 126 -18.46 8.80 4.76
CA ASN A 126 -17.43 9.85 4.86
C ASN A 126 -16.24 9.32 5.66
N VAL A 127 -15.05 9.41 5.08
CA VAL A 127 -13.80 8.88 5.65
C VAL A 127 -12.82 10.03 5.80
N LEU A 128 -12.41 10.30 7.03
CA LEU A 128 -11.34 11.24 7.34
C LEU A 128 -10.06 10.47 7.67
N ILE A 129 -9.03 10.66 6.85
CA ILE A 129 -7.73 10.04 7.06
C ILE A 129 -6.77 11.12 7.55
N ILE A 130 -6.06 10.84 8.64
CA ILE A 130 -5.07 11.74 9.22
C ILE A 130 -3.75 10.99 9.31
N ASP A 131 -2.77 11.40 8.49
CA ASP A 131 -1.41 10.84 8.51
C ASP A 131 -0.48 11.65 9.42
N GLU A 132 0.51 10.99 10.01
CA GLU A 132 1.38 11.54 11.06
C GLU A 132 0.59 12.07 12.28
N ALA A 133 -0.48 11.38 12.67
CA ALA A 133 -1.40 11.79 13.75
C ALA A 133 -0.76 11.88 15.15
N GLN A 134 0.46 11.38 15.35
CA GLN A 134 1.21 11.62 16.60
C GLN A 134 1.59 13.10 16.81
N ASN A 135 1.49 13.94 15.76
CA ASN A 135 1.75 15.37 15.85
C ASN A 135 0.53 16.17 16.37
N LEU A 136 -0.63 15.53 16.53
CA LEU A 136 -1.82 16.16 17.10
C LEU A 136 -1.70 16.34 18.61
N SER A 137 -2.28 17.42 19.14
CA SER A 137 -2.44 17.60 20.58
C SER A 137 -3.63 16.77 21.12
N ALA A 138 -3.66 16.56 22.43
CA ALA A 138 -4.78 15.89 23.10
C ALA A 138 -6.11 16.60 22.85
N ASP A 139 -6.13 17.94 22.90
CA ASP A 139 -7.33 18.75 22.63
C ASP A 139 -7.88 18.53 21.20
N VAL A 140 -6.99 18.36 20.22
CA VAL A 140 -7.39 18.14 18.82
C VAL A 140 -7.94 16.72 18.63
N LEU A 141 -7.33 15.73 19.27
CA LEU A 141 -7.85 14.35 19.30
C LEU A 141 -9.21 14.29 19.99
N GLU A 142 -9.38 15.03 21.08
CA GLU A 142 -10.66 15.14 21.77
C GLU A 142 -11.72 15.81 20.89
N GLN A 143 -11.36 16.81 20.10
CA GLN A 143 -12.26 17.36 19.09
C GLN A 143 -12.64 16.31 18.03
N LEU A 144 -11.68 15.52 17.53
CA LEU A 144 -11.99 14.42 16.60
C LEU A 144 -12.95 13.41 17.25
N ARG A 145 -12.77 13.11 18.54
CA ARG A 145 -13.67 12.24 19.30
C ARG A 145 -15.10 12.81 19.27
N LEU A 146 -15.26 14.11 19.49
CA LEU A 146 -16.56 14.78 19.44
C LEU A 146 -17.19 14.73 18.04
N LEU A 147 -16.39 14.88 16.97
CA LEU A 147 -16.88 14.75 15.58
C LEU A 147 -17.45 13.35 15.29
N THR A 148 -16.87 12.30 15.85
CA THR A 148 -17.40 10.93 15.67
C THR A 148 -18.71 10.68 16.43
N ASN A 149 -19.16 11.61 17.27
CA ASN A 149 -20.50 11.57 17.87
C ASN A 149 -21.58 12.08 16.91
N LEU A 150 -21.22 12.64 15.76
CA LEU A 150 -22.19 12.97 14.72
C LEU A 150 -22.75 11.67 14.14
N GLU A 151 -23.99 11.35 14.54
CA GLU A 151 -24.66 10.10 14.23
C GLU A 151 -26.15 10.31 13.96
N THR A 152 -26.75 9.40 13.19
CA THR A 152 -28.19 9.21 13.17
C THR A 152 -28.59 8.22 14.27
N ALA A 153 -29.90 8.02 14.48
CA ALA A 153 -30.40 7.00 15.42
C ALA A 153 -29.89 5.58 15.13
N THR A 154 -29.33 5.31 13.94
CA THR A 154 -28.94 3.97 13.51
C THR A 154 -27.49 3.82 13.05
N ARG A 155 -26.78 4.92 12.72
CA ARG A 155 -25.44 4.87 12.12
C ARG A 155 -24.61 6.12 12.42
N LYS A 156 -23.29 5.96 12.56
CA LYS A 156 -22.38 7.12 12.60
C LYS A 156 -22.21 7.73 11.21
N LEU A 157 -21.88 9.02 11.17
CA LEU A 157 -21.75 9.78 9.93
C LEU A 157 -20.31 9.95 9.43
N LEU A 158 -19.33 9.71 10.31
CA LEU A 158 -17.91 9.92 10.03
C LEU A 158 -17.05 8.75 10.55
N GLN A 159 -16.23 8.20 9.66
CA GLN A 159 -15.19 7.25 9.99
C GLN A 159 -13.84 7.98 10.01
N VAL A 160 -13.06 7.82 11.09
CA VAL A 160 -11.73 8.43 11.20
C VAL A 160 -10.66 7.35 11.14
N VAL A 161 -9.65 7.55 10.30
CA VAL A 161 -8.46 6.69 10.18
C VAL A 161 -7.24 7.49 10.64
N LEU A 162 -6.67 7.10 11.78
CA LEU A 162 -5.47 7.70 12.35
C LEU A 162 -4.25 6.86 11.95
N ILE A 163 -3.34 7.46 11.20
CA ILE A 163 -2.09 6.84 10.78
C ILE A 163 -0.95 7.56 11.48
N GLY A 164 -0.05 6.82 12.14
CA GLY A 164 1.01 7.46 12.90
C GLY A 164 2.11 6.53 13.37
N GLN A 165 3.00 7.10 14.19
CA GLN A 165 4.13 6.41 14.79
C GLN A 165 3.71 5.73 16.12
N PRO A 166 4.53 4.84 16.72
CA PRO A 166 4.17 4.12 17.95
C PRO A 166 3.77 5.04 19.11
N GLU A 167 4.30 6.27 19.15
CA GLU A 167 4.00 7.32 20.13
C GLU A 167 2.50 7.64 20.20
N LEU A 168 1.78 7.53 19.07
CA LEU A 168 0.34 7.72 19.02
C LEU A 168 -0.40 6.70 19.90
N ARG A 169 0.09 5.45 20.00
CA ARG A 169 -0.49 4.45 20.92
C ARG A 169 -0.28 4.84 22.36
N GLY A 170 0.90 5.36 22.69
CA GLY A 170 1.22 5.85 24.03
C GLY A 170 0.37 7.07 24.41
N MET A 171 0.13 7.97 23.47
CA MET A 171 -0.75 9.12 23.65
C MET A 171 -2.20 8.70 23.89
N LEU A 172 -2.74 7.78 23.07
CA LEU A 172 -4.10 7.25 23.23
C LEU A 172 -4.30 6.43 24.51
N ALA A 173 -3.22 5.94 25.15
CA ALA A 173 -3.29 5.23 26.42
C ALA A 173 -3.34 6.17 27.64
N ARG A 174 -3.22 7.49 27.45
CA ARG A 174 -3.32 8.46 28.55
C ARG A 174 -4.75 8.53 29.09
N PRO A 175 -4.95 8.74 30.40
CA PRO A 175 -6.28 8.80 31.01
C PRO A 175 -7.21 9.84 30.35
N GLU A 176 -6.67 11.00 29.96
CA GLU A 176 -7.40 12.08 29.29
C GLU A 176 -7.98 11.69 27.91
N LEU A 177 -7.43 10.66 27.25
CA LEU A 177 -7.87 10.17 25.94
C LEU A 177 -8.52 8.78 25.99
N GLU A 178 -8.79 8.25 27.19
CA GLU A 178 -9.36 6.91 27.37
C GLU A 178 -10.69 6.74 26.61
N GLN A 179 -11.53 7.78 26.60
CA GLN A 179 -12.80 7.78 25.88
C GLN A 179 -12.64 7.68 24.37
N LEU A 180 -11.60 8.30 23.80
CA LEU A 180 -11.29 8.15 22.38
C LEU A 180 -10.77 6.75 22.11
N ALA A 181 -9.85 6.25 22.94
CA ALA A 181 -9.30 4.92 22.81
C ALA A 181 -10.39 3.82 22.80
N GLN A 182 -11.43 3.95 23.62
CA GLN A 182 -12.57 3.02 23.61
C GLN A 182 -13.37 3.03 22.31
N ARG A 183 -13.34 4.14 21.55
CA ARG A 183 -13.97 4.27 20.22
C ARG A 183 -13.11 3.78 19.05
N VAL A 184 -11.90 3.30 19.33
CA VAL A 184 -11.04 2.71 18.30
C VAL A 184 -11.48 1.26 18.05
N ILE A 185 -12.17 1.05 16.95
CA ILE A 185 -12.77 -0.23 16.54
C ILE A 185 -11.74 -1.21 15.99
N ALA A 186 -10.65 -0.70 15.41
CA ALA A 186 -9.58 -1.51 14.84
C ALA A 186 -8.22 -0.90 15.13
N ARG A 187 -7.26 -1.73 15.55
CA ARG A 187 -5.88 -1.33 15.78
C ARG A 187 -4.97 -2.28 15.02
N PHE A 188 -4.12 -1.74 14.17
CA PHE A 188 -3.05 -2.49 13.54
C PHE A 188 -1.70 -1.81 13.76
N HIS A 189 -0.67 -2.62 14.00
CA HIS A 189 0.69 -2.13 14.13
C HIS A 189 1.56 -2.76 13.04
N LEU A 190 1.92 -1.96 12.04
CA LEU A 190 2.80 -2.32 10.95
C LEU A 190 4.24 -2.41 11.46
N GLY A 191 4.62 -3.61 11.87
CA GLY A 191 5.97 -3.93 12.28
C GLY A 191 6.95 -4.00 11.10
N ALA A 192 8.24 -4.07 11.43
CA ALA A 192 9.30 -4.28 10.45
C ALA A 192 9.19 -5.65 9.76
N LEU A 193 9.84 -5.77 8.59
CA LEU A 193 9.89 -7.01 7.82
C LEU A 193 10.70 -8.08 8.56
N SER A 194 10.27 -9.34 8.49
CA SER A 194 11.06 -10.49 8.93
C SER A 194 12.33 -10.66 8.09
N GLU A 195 13.24 -11.56 8.49
CA GLU A 195 14.45 -11.87 7.72
C GLU A 195 14.10 -12.38 6.31
N ALA A 196 13.11 -13.26 6.20
CA ALA A 196 12.63 -13.80 4.93
C ALA A 196 12.00 -12.71 4.06
N GLU A 197 11.12 -11.88 4.62
CA GLU A 197 10.51 -10.76 3.91
C GLU A 197 11.56 -9.71 3.50
N THR A 198 12.61 -9.49 4.30
CA THR A 198 13.71 -8.59 3.95
C THR A 198 14.45 -9.07 2.70
N ALA A 199 14.72 -10.37 2.61
CA ALA A 199 15.34 -10.95 1.41
C ALA A 199 14.42 -10.82 0.18
N GLN A 200 13.13 -11.12 0.33
CA GLN A 200 12.13 -10.96 -0.73
C GLN A 200 11.99 -9.50 -1.18
N TYR A 201 12.00 -8.56 -0.24
CA TYR A 201 11.94 -7.13 -0.50
C TYR A 201 13.12 -6.65 -1.34
N ILE A 202 14.34 -7.00 -0.93
CA ILE A 202 15.58 -6.67 -1.66
C ILE A 202 15.55 -7.29 -3.05
N GLN A 203 15.15 -8.56 -3.17
CA GLN A 203 15.07 -9.23 -4.46
C GLN A 203 14.02 -8.58 -5.38
N HIS A 204 12.84 -8.25 -4.85
CA HIS A 204 11.79 -7.55 -5.58
C HIS A 204 12.31 -6.21 -6.13
N ARG A 205 12.92 -5.38 -5.28
CA ARG A 205 13.47 -4.07 -5.68
C ARG A 205 14.52 -4.21 -6.79
N MET A 206 15.40 -5.20 -6.67
CA MET A 206 16.42 -5.48 -7.68
C MET A 206 15.83 -5.95 -9.01
N LYS A 207 14.80 -6.81 -8.97
CA LYS A 207 14.07 -7.26 -10.18
C LYS A 207 13.37 -6.10 -10.88
N VAL A 208 12.68 -5.24 -10.13
CA VAL A 208 12.02 -4.04 -10.68
C VAL A 208 13.03 -3.10 -11.34
N ALA A 209 14.23 -2.96 -10.76
CA ALA A 209 15.32 -2.20 -11.35
C ALA A 209 15.95 -2.83 -12.61
N GLY A 210 15.49 -4.01 -13.02
CA GLY A 210 15.91 -4.69 -14.25
C GLY A 210 16.97 -5.77 -14.07
N LEU A 211 17.20 -6.28 -12.85
CA LEU A 211 18.12 -7.40 -12.64
C LEU A 211 17.62 -8.66 -13.37
N THR A 212 18.42 -9.18 -14.30
CA THR A 212 18.14 -10.41 -15.07
C THR A 212 18.92 -11.62 -14.55
N GLY A 213 19.89 -11.43 -13.66
CA GLY A 213 20.78 -12.45 -13.13
C GLY A 213 20.57 -12.78 -11.63
N PRO A 214 21.51 -13.55 -11.02
CA PRO A 214 21.46 -13.82 -9.60
C PRO A 214 21.63 -12.54 -8.78
N LEU A 215 21.04 -12.53 -7.58
CA LEU A 215 21.16 -11.41 -6.66
C LEU A 215 22.64 -11.19 -6.29
N PRO A 216 23.18 -9.96 -6.40
CA PRO A 216 24.57 -9.68 -6.03
C PRO A 216 24.80 -9.70 -4.51
N LEU A 217 23.76 -9.89 -3.70
CA LEU A 217 23.85 -10.09 -2.25
C LEU A 217 23.68 -11.59 -1.93
N ASP A 218 24.68 -12.20 -1.29
CA ASP A 218 24.56 -13.58 -0.82
C ASP A 218 23.69 -13.70 0.44
N HIS A 219 23.36 -14.93 0.84
CA HIS A 219 22.52 -15.17 2.02
C HIS A 219 23.16 -14.65 3.32
N ALA A 220 24.49 -14.62 3.43
CA ALA A 220 25.15 -14.07 4.61
C ALA A 220 25.03 -12.54 4.67
N ALA A 221 25.14 -11.87 3.52
CA ALA A 221 24.96 -10.44 3.35
C ALA A 221 23.52 -10.04 3.62
N LEU A 222 22.53 -10.76 3.07
CA LEU A 222 21.10 -10.52 3.33
C LEU A 222 20.76 -10.63 4.82
N ARG A 223 21.23 -11.69 5.50
CA ARG A 223 21.10 -11.82 6.95
C ARG A 223 21.73 -10.67 7.69
N ARG A 224 22.90 -10.21 7.24
CA ARG A 224 23.58 -9.08 7.85
C ARG A 224 22.82 -7.77 7.65
N VAL A 225 22.26 -7.54 6.47
CA VAL A 225 21.37 -6.41 6.15
C VAL A 225 20.16 -6.42 7.09
N HIS A 226 19.46 -7.55 7.22
CA HIS A 226 18.31 -7.67 8.11
C HIS A 226 18.68 -7.34 9.56
N ARG A 227 19.75 -7.94 10.12
CA ARG A 227 20.18 -7.66 11.51
C ARG A 227 20.52 -6.19 11.75
N LEU A 228 21.18 -5.52 10.80
CA LEU A 228 21.58 -4.12 10.94
C LEU A 228 20.40 -3.16 10.82
N THR A 229 19.50 -3.43 9.89
CA THR A 229 18.34 -2.58 9.58
C THR A 229 17.14 -2.87 10.48
N ARG A 230 17.16 -4.02 11.17
CA ARG A 230 16.03 -4.61 11.91
C ARG A 230 14.79 -4.79 11.04
N GLY A 231 14.96 -5.00 9.73
CA GLY A 231 13.87 -5.21 8.79
C GLY A 231 13.09 -3.96 8.38
N VAL A 232 13.54 -2.75 8.76
CA VAL A 232 12.86 -1.50 8.40
C VAL A 232 13.15 -1.15 6.93
N PRO A 233 12.15 -1.10 6.02
CA PRO A 233 12.34 -0.84 4.58
C PRO A 233 13.23 0.37 4.27
N ARG A 234 12.96 1.52 4.88
CA ARG A 234 13.78 2.74 4.64
C ARG A 234 15.26 2.54 5.00
N ARG A 235 15.56 1.82 6.08
CA ARG A 235 16.93 1.50 6.49
C ARG A 235 17.58 0.47 5.56
N ILE A 236 16.80 -0.52 5.11
CA ILE A 236 17.24 -1.50 4.10
C ILE A 236 17.67 -0.76 2.83
N ASN A 237 16.88 0.21 2.39
CA ASN A 237 17.14 0.99 1.18
C ASN A 237 18.45 1.75 1.27
N LEU A 238 18.62 2.55 2.33
CA LEU A 238 19.84 3.30 2.57
C LEU A 238 21.07 2.38 2.63
N LEU A 239 20.99 1.27 3.36
CA LEU A 239 22.10 0.35 3.53
C LEU A 239 22.46 -0.37 2.22
N CYS A 240 21.47 -0.87 1.49
CA CYS A 240 21.69 -1.60 0.25
C CYS A 240 22.20 -0.68 -0.87
N ASP A 241 21.70 0.55 -0.97
CA ASP A 241 22.21 1.55 -1.91
C ASP A 241 23.70 1.81 -1.66
N ARG A 242 24.07 2.06 -0.40
CA ARG A 242 25.46 2.30 -0.03
C ARG A 242 26.35 1.07 -0.21
N ALA A 243 25.84 -0.12 0.10
CA ALA A 243 26.58 -1.37 -0.08
C ALA A 243 26.84 -1.69 -1.56
N LEU A 244 25.89 -1.44 -2.46
CA LEU A 244 26.10 -1.57 -3.91
C LEU A 244 27.13 -0.56 -4.41
N LEU A 245 27.08 0.69 -3.93
CA LEU A 245 28.06 1.71 -4.26
C LEU A 245 29.47 1.33 -3.79
N GLY A 246 29.61 0.80 -2.57
CA GLY A 246 30.89 0.32 -2.03
C GLY A 246 31.45 -0.88 -2.80
N ALA A 247 30.60 -1.83 -3.19
CA ALA A 247 31.00 -2.95 -4.03
C ALA A 247 31.48 -2.48 -5.42
N TYR A 248 30.78 -1.52 -6.03
CA TYR A 248 31.19 -0.89 -7.29
C TYR A 248 32.54 -0.17 -7.16
N ALA A 249 32.76 0.63 -6.11
CA ALA A 249 34.02 1.33 -5.88
C ALA A 249 35.21 0.36 -5.70
N GLY A 250 34.97 -0.81 -5.10
CA GLY A 250 35.95 -1.88 -4.96
C GLY A 250 36.03 -2.85 -6.15
N SER A 251 35.31 -2.60 -7.25
CA SER A 251 35.19 -3.49 -8.41
C SER A 251 34.78 -4.93 -8.07
N GLN A 252 33.94 -5.11 -7.05
CA GLN A 252 33.44 -6.42 -6.62
C GLN A 252 32.07 -6.73 -7.23
N ALA A 253 31.96 -7.90 -7.86
CA ALA A 253 30.70 -8.37 -8.46
C ALA A 253 29.63 -8.79 -7.42
N LYS A 254 30.03 -9.05 -6.16
CA LYS A 254 29.13 -9.45 -5.07
C LYS A 254 29.32 -8.53 -3.87
N VAL A 255 28.21 -8.23 -3.20
CA VAL A 255 28.16 -7.52 -1.94
C VAL A 255 28.33 -8.54 -0.81
N THR A 256 29.51 -8.53 -0.18
CA THR A 256 29.84 -9.43 0.94
C THR A 256 29.37 -8.86 2.28
N PRO A 257 29.26 -9.67 3.34
CA PRO A 257 28.96 -9.19 4.69
C PRO A 257 29.92 -8.10 5.20
N ALA A 258 31.17 -8.08 4.73
CA ALA A 258 32.15 -7.06 5.07
C ALA A 258 31.77 -5.69 4.47
N ILE A 259 31.40 -5.65 3.19
CA ILE A 259 30.91 -4.44 2.52
C ILE A 259 29.64 -3.92 3.22
N VAL A 260 28.72 -4.82 3.58
CA VAL A 260 27.50 -4.42 4.32
C VAL A 260 27.84 -3.78 5.67
N ARG A 261 28.83 -4.30 6.40
CA ARG A 261 29.27 -3.69 7.68
C ARG A 261 29.86 -2.30 7.47
N GLN A 262 30.71 -2.15 6.46
CA GLN A 262 31.31 -0.86 6.14
C GLN A 262 30.23 0.17 5.74
N ALA A 263 29.33 -0.21 4.83
CA ALA A 263 28.21 0.61 4.42
C ALA A 263 27.31 1.02 5.60
N ALA A 264 27.11 0.11 6.57
CA ALA A 264 26.34 0.42 7.78
C ALA A 264 27.04 1.43 8.69
N ALA A 265 28.36 1.33 8.87
CA ALA A 265 29.12 2.33 9.64
C ALA A 265 29.02 3.72 8.99
N GLU A 266 29.04 3.78 7.66
CA GLU A 266 28.93 5.04 6.92
C GLU A 266 27.50 5.63 6.94
N VAL A 267 26.46 4.81 7.01
CA VAL A 267 25.06 5.25 6.93
C VAL A 267 24.43 5.47 8.30
N PHE A 268 24.76 4.63 9.29
CA PHE A 268 24.11 4.62 10.61
C PHE A 268 24.99 5.20 11.72
N ASP A 269 26.32 5.14 11.60
CA ASP A 269 27.25 5.52 12.68
C ASP A 269 28.13 6.74 12.34
N ALA A 270 27.91 7.45 11.23
CA ALA A 270 28.86 8.44 10.73
C ALA A 270 29.21 9.56 11.74
N PRO A 271 30.48 9.68 12.18
CA PRO A 271 31.07 10.97 12.53
C PRO A 271 31.36 11.76 11.23
N PRO A 272 31.46 13.09 11.27
CA PRO A 272 31.74 13.88 10.07
C PRO A 272 33.08 13.45 9.45
N ALA A 273 33.07 13.14 8.16
CA ALA A 273 34.25 12.67 7.44
C ALA A 273 35.30 13.79 7.29
N SER A 274 36.49 13.59 7.84
CA SER A 274 37.69 14.32 7.43
C SER A 274 38.34 13.60 6.24
N PRO A 275 38.75 14.30 5.16
CA PRO A 275 39.40 13.68 4.02
C PRO A 275 40.85 13.32 4.37
N GLY A 276 41.31 12.23 3.75
CA GLY A 276 42.49 11.48 4.17
C GLY A 276 43.84 12.17 4.04
N ARG A 277 44.81 11.54 4.69
CA ARG A 277 46.22 11.55 4.31
C ARG A 277 46.77 10.14 4.45
N GLY A 278 47.01 9.50 3.31
CA GLY A 278 47.94 8.39 3.26
C GLY A 278 49.35 8.92 3.56
N LEU A 279 50.06 8.22 4.45
CA LEU A 279 51.52 8.25 4.51
C LEU A 279 52.04 6.85 4.92
N PRO A 280 53.27 6.51 4.50
CA PRO A 280 53.69 5.15 4.25
C PRO A 280 54.15 4.41 5.50
N ARG A 281 54.13 3.09 5.42
CA ARG A 281 54.69 2.17 6.42
C ARG A 281 56.21 2.28 6.46
N LEU A 282 56.75 3.17 7.31
CA LEU A 282 58.11 3.08 7.83
C LEU A 282 58.21 3.96 9.09
N GLY A 283 58.19 3.34 10.27
CA GLY A 283 58.27 4.11 11.53
C GLY A 283 57.81 3.44 12.82
N PHE A 284 57.66 2.12 12.88
CA PHE A 284 57.29 1.41 14.13
C PHE A 284 58.48 0.99 15.00
N GLY A 285 59.70 1.46 14.70
CA GLY A 285 60.92 1.14 15.46
C GLY A 285 61.39 2.21 16.47
N LEU A 286 60.82 3.42 16.46
CA LEU A 286 61.38 4.55 17.24
C LEU A 286 60.46 5.14 18.32
N ALA A 287 59.17 4.77 18.35
CA ALA A 287 58.22 5.30 19.34
C ALA A 287 58.20 4.54 20.69
N VAL A 288 58.86 3.36 20.77
CA VAL A 288 58.91 2.56 22.00
C VAL A 288 60.07 2.96 22.92
N LEU A 289 61.12 3.63 22.41
CA LEU A 289 62.25 4.08 23.23
C LEU A 289 62.05 5.46 23.89
N SER A 290 61.14 6.30 23.38
CA SER A 290 60.87 7.63 23.96
C SER A 290 59.90 7.61 25.15
N ALA A 291 59.11 6.54 25.33
CA ALA A 291 58.14 6.43 26.42
C ALA A 291 58.72 5.90 27.74
N VAL A 292 59.89 5.25 27.72
CA VAL A 292 60.55 4.71 28.92
C VAL A 292 61.42 5.76 29.63
N VAL A 293 61.87 6.81 28.93
CA VAL A 293 62.72 7.87 29.51
C VAL A 293 61.89 9.00 30.17
N LEU A 294 60.64 9.22 29.76
CA LEU A 294 59.82 10.33 30.27
C LEU A 294 58.99 9.98 31.53
N VAL A 295 58.79 8.69 31.85
CA VAL A 295 58.09 8.27 33.09
C VAL A 295 59.06 8.18 34.28
N GLY A 296 60.36 8.00 34.03
CA GLY A 296 61.39 7.94 35.08
C GLY A 296 61.78 9.29 35.70
N ALA A 297 61.50 10.42 35.01
CA ALA A 297 61.90 11.76 35.46
C ALA A 297 60.76 12.58 36.12
N GLY A 298 59.50 12.17 35.99
CA GLY A 298 58.35 12.90 36.55
C GLY A 298 58.00 12.54 38.00
N LEU A 299 58.40 11.35 38.47
CA LEU A 299 58.07 10.83 39.79
C LEU A 299 58.94 11.38 40.93
N THR A 300 60.01 12.12 40.63
CA THR A 300 60.88 12.74 41.65
C THR A 300 60.59 14.22 41.92
N TRP A 301 59.69 14.87 41.16
CA TRP A 301 59.35 16.29 41.34
C TRP A 301 58.09 16.53 42.19
N ALA A 302 57.18 15.55 42.28
CA ALA A 302 55.89 15.72 42.94
C ALA A 302 55.88 15.47 44.47
N VAL A 303 57.03 15.13 45.07
CA VAL A 303 57.15 14.82 46.52
C VAL A 303 57.83 15.94 47.32
N GLN A 304 58.27 17.04 46.69
CA GLN A 304 59.14 18.04 47.36
C GLN A 304 58.64 19.50 47.42
N THR A 305 57.36 19.77 47.15
CA THR A 305 56.76 21.09 47.42
C THR A 305 55.37 20.90 48.06
N GLN A 306 55.30 20.31 49.24
CA GLN A 306 55.25 21.07 50.49
C GLN A 306 54.48 22.40 50.41
N SER A 307 53.36 22.43 51.13
CA SER A 307 53.03 23.46 52.12
C SER A 307 53.16 24.92 51.68
N SER A 308 52.02 25.62 51.58
CA SER A 308 51.76 26.89 52.27
C SER A 308 50.38 27.45 51.90
N ALA A 309 49.54 27.58 52.92
CA ALA A 309 48.64 28.71 53.19
C ALA A 309 47.76 29.31 52.06
N GLY A 310 46.45 29.41 52.36
CA GLY A 310 45.85 30.75 52.42
C GLY A 310 44.50 30.99 51.73
N ARG A 311 43.41 30.67 52.44
CA ARG A 311 42.32 31.57 52.90
C ARG A 311 41.41 32.37 51.92
N LYS A 312 40.10 32.29 52.27
CA LYS A 312 38.94 33.23 52.10
C LYS A 312 38.09 33.02 50.84
N GLN A 313 36.74 33.12 50.84
CA GLN A 313 35.65 33.35 51.83
C GLN A 313 34.33 32.97 51.09
N ALA A 314 33.43 32.16 51.63
CA ALA A 314 32.29 32.45 52.52
C ALA A 314 30.92 32.70 51.81
N ALA A 315 29.92 31.89 52.21
CA ALA A 315 28.52 32.21 52.61
C ALA A 315 27.56 31.10 52.12
N SER A 316 27.06 30.22 53.02
CA SER A 316 25.77 30.28 53.77
C SER A 316 24.54 30.01 52.87
N SER A 317 23.50 29.23 53.20
CA SER A 317 23.03 28.58 54.43
C SER A 317 21.94 27.53 54.09
N ALA A 318 21.75 26.57 55.00
CA ALA A 318 20.51 25.87 55.40
C ALA A 318 19.77 24.98 54.35
N ALA A 319 19.70 23.64 54.51
CA ALA A 319 18.98 22.85 55.52
C ALA A 319 17.44 22.97 55.34
N LEU A 320 16.60 21.93 55.30
CA LEU A 320 16.54 20.65 56.02
C LEU A 320 15.53 19.67 55.34
N LEU A 321 15.73 18.37 55.62
CA LEU A 321 14.73 17.28 55.82
C LEU A 321 13.82 16.88 54.65
N ALA A 322 13.96 15.69 54.05
CA ALA A 322 13.59 14.35 54.57
C ALA A 322 12.08 14.10 54.63
N ALA A 323 11.57 13.21 53.77
CA ALA A 323 10.58 12.18 54.11
C ALA A 323 10.27 11.27 52.92
N THR A 324 10.39 9.97 53.15
CA THR A 324 9.85 8.84 52.36
C THR A 324 8.32 8.76 52.49
N PRO A 325 7.60 8.08 51.58
CA PRO A 325 6.28 7.54 51.89
C PRO A 325 6.26 6.01 51.85
N SER A 326 5.59 5.46 52.86
CA SER A 326 5.16 4.07 53.01
C SER A 326 3.69 3.91 52.61
N VAL A 327 3.40 2.78 51.98
CA VAL A 327 2.08 2.12 51.78
C VAL A 327 1.87 1.24 53.04
N PRO A 328 0.66 0.96 53.61
CA PRO A 328 -0.34 0.15 52.91
C PRO A 328 -1.84 0.20 53.30
N ALA A 329 -2.61 -0.50 52.46
CA ALA A 329 -3.80 -1.33 52.72
C ALA A 329 -5.14 -0.67 53.11
N SER A 330 -6.17 -0.99 52.32
CA SER A 330 -7.50 -1.27 52.84
C SER A 330 -8.22 -2.29 51.95
N ALA A 331 -8.88 -3.24 52.59
CA ALA A 331 -9.61 -4.37 52.04
C ALA A 331 -11.06 -4.35 52.55
N ALA A 332 -11.88 -5.21 51.93
CA ALA A 332 -13.27 -5.60 52.27
C ALA A 332 -14.35 -4.61 51.80
N ALA A 333 -15.53 -4.96 51.27
CA ALA A 333 -16.30 -6.16 50.89
C ALA A 333 -17.78 -5.88 51.27
N SER A 334 -18.73 -6.58 50.61
CA SER A 334 -20.21 -6.60 50.79
C SER A 334 -20.99 -5.67 49.84
N SER A 335 -22.14 -6.03 49.28
CA SER A 335 -22.93 -7.28 49.22
C SER A 335 -24.04 -7.11 48.16
N VAL A 336 -24.52 -8.24 47.63
CA VAL A 336 -25.63 -8.42 46.67
C VAL A 336 -26.99 -8.04 47.31
N PRO A 337 -28.03 -7.69 46.52
CA PRO A 337 -29.11 -8.67 46.36
C PRO A 337 -29.65 -8.77 44.92
N ALA A 338 -30.18 -9.97 44.64
CA ALA A 338 -30.92 -10.35 43.45
C ALA A 338 -32.40 -9.94 43.55
N ALA A 339 -33.03 -9.65 42.41
CA ALA A 339 -34.47 -9.80 42.21
C ALA A 339 -34.77 -10.00 40.72
N ALA A 340 -35.52 -11.06 40.44
CA ALA A 340 -36.03 -11.45 39.13
C ALA A 340 -37.23 -10.60 38.68
N SER A 341 -37.53 -10.58 37.38
CA SER A 341 -38.84 -10.96 36.80
C SER A 341 -39.12 -10.32 35.42
N ALA A 342 -39.85 -11.08 34.60
CA ALA A 342 -40.64 -10.75 33.39
C ALA A 342 -39.87 -10.46 32.08
N ALA A 343 -39.78 -11.41 31.13
CA ALA A 343 -40.80 -11.98 30.25
C ALA A 343 -41.31 -11.00 29.17
N ALA A 344 -40.84 -11.23 27.94
CA ALA A 344 -41.23 -10.54 26.71
C ALA A 344 -42.46 -11.20 26.05
N PRO A 345 -43.31 -10.46 25.31
CA PRO A 345 -44.27 -11.02 24.37
C PRO A 345 -43.72 -11.05 22.93
N PRO A 346 -44.29 -11.90 22.05
CA PRO A 346 -43.70 -12.27 20.76
C PRO A 346 -44.03 -11.32 19.61
N ALA A 347 -43.15 -11.34 18.62
CA ALA A 347 -43.28 -10.70 17.33
C ALA A 347 -44.40 -11.32 16.47
N SER A 348 -45.19 -10.47 15.83
CA SER A 348 -46.20 -10.84 14.84
C SER A 348 -45.53 -11.11 13.49
N ALA A 349 -45.88 -12.24 12.89
CA ALA A 349 -45.49 -12.67 11.57
C ALA A 349 -46.24 -11.87 10.48
N ALA A 350 -45.50 -11.33 9.52
CA ALA A 350 -46.06 -10.90 8.24
C ALA A 350 -45.49 -11.80 7.15
N SER A 351 -46.37 -12.58 6.55
CA SER A 351 -46.13 -13.45 5.41
C SER A 351 -45.70 -12.64 4.18
N SER A 352 -44.65 -13.07 3.50
CA SER A 352 -44.36 -12.68 2.12
C SER A 352 -44.07 -13.93 1.29
N MET A 353 -44.88 -14.15 0.25
CA MET A 353 -44.75 -15.22 -0.75
C MET A 353 -43.35 -15.23 -1.40
N PRO A 354 -42.80 -16.40 -1.77
CA PRO A 354 -41.56 -16.47 -2.52
C PRO A 354 -41.76 -16.16 -4.02
N PRO A 355 -40.78 -15.54 -4.70
CA PRO A 355 -40.79 -15.37 -6.16
C PRO A 355 -40.49 -16.70 -6.89
N PRO A 356 -40.76 -16.80 -8.20
CA PRO A 356 -40.76 -18.08 -8.91
C PRO A 356 -39.35 -18.68 -9.01
N GLU A 357 -39.24 -19.97 -8.69
CA GLU A 357 -38.02 -20.77 -8.81
C GLU A 357 -37.58 -20.88 -10.28
N ARG A 358 -36.33 -20.49 -10.53
CA ARG A 358 -35.62 -20.72 -11.79
C ARG A 358 -34.82 -22.03 -11.69
N PRO A 359 -34.53 -22.72 -12.80
CA PRO A 359 -33.95 -24.06 -12.78
C PRO A 359 -32.61 -24.08 -12.02
N THR A 360 -32.59 -24.79 -10.91
CA THR A 360 -31.45 -24.97 -10.00
C THR A 360 -30.40 -25.88 -10.63
N ALA A 361 -29.52 -25.31 -11.45
CA ALA A 361 -28.20 -25.91 -11.60
C ALA A 361 -27.46 -25.72 -10.27
N GLU A 362 -27.21 -26.81 -9.53
CA GLU A 362 -26.53 -26.74 -8.24
C GLU A 362 -25.23 -25.93 -8.35
N PRO A 363 -25.05 -24.92 -7.47
CA PRO A 363 -23.83 -24.12 -7.45
C PRO A 363 -22.62 -25.06 -7.25
N LEU A 364 -21.56 -24.78 -8.00
CA LEU A 364 -20.31 -25.50 -7.87
C LEU A 364 -19.75 -25.26 -6.47
N GLN A 365 -19.46 -26.32 -5.75
CA GLN A 365 -18.60 -26.25 -4.58
C GLN A 365 -17.17 -26.50 -5.04
N LEU A 366 -16.26 -25.56 -4.76
CA LEU A 366 -14.86 -25.69 -5.14
C LEU A 366 -14.20 -26.92 -4.51
N ALA A 367 -14.71 -27.44 -3.39
CA ALA A 367 -14.17 -28.65 -2.76
C ALA A 367 -14.31 -29.90 -3.63
N ASP A 368 -15.40 -30.00 -4.39
CA ASP A 368 -15.77 -31.20 -5.16
C ASP A 368 -15.28 -31.18 -6.61
N TRP A 369 -14.61 -30.09 -7.01
CA TRP A 369 -14.10 -29.91 -8.36
C TRP A 369 -12.62 -30.28 -8.50
N THR A 370 -12.30 -31.06 -9.53
CA THR A 370 -10.93 -31.36 -9.96
C THR A 370 -10.51 -30.44 -11.13
N PRO A 371 -9.65 -29.44 -10.90
CA PRO A 371 -9.25 -28.50 -11.91
C PRO A 371 -8.28 -29.12 -12.92
N SER A 372 -8.37 -28.65 -14.16
CA SER A 372 -7.51 -29.05 -15.27
C SER A 372 -7.02 -27.80 -15.99
N ASP A 373 -5.73 -27.52 -15.89
CA ASP A 373 -5.11 -26.35 -16.54
C ASP A 373 -5.30 -26.41 -18.06
N ALA A 374 -5.18 -27.60 -18.65
CA ALA A 374 -5.42 -27.82 -20.07
C ALA A 374 -6.88 -27.54 -20.45
N GLY A 375 -7.84 -27.95 -19.62
CA GLY A 375 -9.26 -27.67 -19.82
C GLY A 375 -9.59 -26.18 -19.72
N ALA A 376 -8.97 -25.47 -18.76
CA ALA A 376 -9.14 -24.03 -18.60
C ALA A 376 -8.58 -23.26 -19.81
N TRP A 377 -7.37 -23.62 -20.27
CA TRP A 377 -6.79 -23.03 -21.48
C TRP A 377 -7.60 -23.33 -22.74
N ALA A 378 -8.10 -24.56 -22.91
CA ALA A 378 -8.97 -24.91 -24.03
C ALA A 378 -10.23 -24.04 -24.05
N ALA A 379 -10.87 -23.85 -22.89
CA ALA A 379 -12.06 -23.02 -22.75
C ALA A 379 -11.80 -21.53 -23.09
N LEU A 380 -10.63 -21.00 -22.70
CA LEU A 380 -10.24 -19.64 -23.09
C LEU A 380 -9.95 -19.56 -24.59
N ALA A 381 -9.18 -20.52 -25.13
CA ALA A 381 -8.75 -20.52 -26.51
C ALA A 381 -9.91 -20.63 -27.50
N GLU A 382 -10.89 -21.50 -27.22
CA GLU A 382 -12.11 -21.65 -28.02
C GLU A 382 -12.84 -20.31 -28.20
N ARG A 383 -12.99 -19.53 -27.12
CA ARG A 383 -13.66 -18.22 -27.15
C ARG A 383 -12.89 -17.16 -27.92
N TRP A 384 -11.57 -17.29 -27.95
CA TRP A 384 -10.69 -16.42 -28.72
C TRP A 384 -10.50 -16.89 -30.17
N GLY A 385 -11.11 -18.02 -30.57
CA GLY A 385 -10.89 -18.63 -31.87
C GLY A 385 -9.44 -19.07 -32.09
N LEU A 386 -8.72 -19.37 -31.00
CA LEU A 386 -7.30 -19.71 -31.01
C LEU A 386 -7.13 -21.23 -31.16
N PRO A 387 -6.57 -21.72 -32.28
CA PRO A 387 -6.29 -23.15 -32.44
C PRO A 387 -5.10 -23.55 -31.55
N LEU A 388 -5.37 -24.06 -30.35
CA LEU A 388 -4.36 -24.66 -29.46
C LEU A 388 -4.39 -26.18 -29.55
N ALA A 389 -3.20 -26.78 -29.58
CA ALA A 389 -3.06 -28.22 -29.39
C ALA A 389 -3.48 -28.63 -27.96
N PRO A 390 -4.04 -29.84 -27.76
CA PRO A 390 -4.26 -30.38 -26.43
C PRO A 390 -2.94 -30.39 -25.63
N ASN A 391 -2.97 -29.89 -24.40
CA ASN A 391 -1.79 -29.78 -23.53
C ASN A 391 -0.63 -28.95 -24.11
N GLU A 392 -0.93 -27.92 -24.92
CA GLU A 392 0.06 -26.95 -25.40
C GLU A 392 0.93 -26.43 -24.23
N ALA A 393 2.24 -26.59 -24.34
CA ALA A 393 3.19 -26.27 -23.27
C ALA A 393 3.38 -24.75 -23.12
N LYS A 394 3.18 -23.99 -24.20
CA LYS A 394 3.31 -22.52 -24.18
C LYS A 394 2.13 -21.82 -24.87
N PRO A 395 0.93 -21.82 -24.26
CA PRO A 395 -0.28 -21.25 -24.87
C PRO A 395 -0.14 -19.76 -25.24
N CYS A 396 0.62 -18.99 -24.46
CA CYS A 396 0.88 -17.57 -24.74
C CYS A 396 1.76 -17.34 -25.97
N ASP A 397 2.73 -18.21 -26.22
CA ASP A 397 3.60 -18.09 -27.40
C ASP A 397 2.81 -18.46 -28.65
N ALA A 398 1.98 -19.51 -28.58
CA ALA A 398 1.05 -19.87 -29.64
C ALA A 398 0.02 -18.76 -29.92
N ALA A 399 -0.51 -18.11 -28.88
CA ALA A 399 -1.40 -16.96 -29.01
C ALA A 399 -0.71 -15.77 -29.72
N ALA A 400 0.57 -15.52 -29.42
CA ALA A 400 1.35 -14.45 -30.07
C ALA A 400 1.48 -14.63 -31.58
N LEU A 401 1.61 -15.88 -32.06
CA LEU A 401 1.64 -16.20 -33.49
C LEU A 401 0.33 -15.87 -34.22
N GLN A 402 -0.79 -15.79 -33.48
CA GLN A 402 -2.12 -15.43 -33.99
C GLN A 402 -2.49 -13.96 -33.71
N GLY A 403 -1.50 -13.12 -33.34
CA GLY A 403 -1.72 -11.70 -33.06
C GLY A 403 -2.40 -11.40 -31.73
N LEU A 404 -2.50 -12.38 -30.83
CA LEU A 404 -3.00 -12.20 -29.46
C LEU A 404 -1.84 -12.02 -28.49
N GLN A 405 -2.07 -11.35 -27.37
CA GLN A 405 -1.09 -11.20 -26.30
C GLN A 405 -1.66 -11.70 -24.99
N CYS A 406 -0.81 -12.37 -24.20
CA CYS A 406 -1.16 -12.68 -22.82
C CYS A 406 -0.94 -11.45 -21.93
N TYR A 407 -1.95 -11.11 -21.14
CA TYR A 407 -1.80 -10.24 -19.99
C TYR A 407 -1.92 -11.09 -18.73
N ARG A 408 -0.96 -10.95 -17.81
CA ARG A 408 -0.96 -11.63 -16.52
C ARG A 408 -0.85 -10.59 -15.42
N SER A 409 -1.68 -10.74 -14.39
CA SER A 409 -1.60 -9.96 -13.17
C SER A 409 -1.55 -10.91 -11.99
N VAL A 410 -0.71 -10.60 -11.01
CA VAL A 410 -0.61 -11.34 -9.74
C VAL A 410 -1.39 -10.65 -8.61
N SER A 411 -1.96 -9.46 -8.89
CA SER A 411 -2.66 -8.61 -7.92
C SER A 411 -3.92 -7.99 -8.54
N GLY A 412 -4.67 -8.79 -9.27
CA GLY A 412 -5.95 -8.44 -9.87
C GLY A 412 -7.11 -8.41 -8.89
N SER A 413 -8.16 -7.68 -9.25
CA SER A 413 -9.45 -7.68 -8.55
C SER A 413 -10.57 -8.09 -9.51
N LEU A 414 -11.69 -8.56 -8.97
CA LEU A 414 -12.89 -8.82 -9.78
C LEU A 414 -13.39 -7.55 -10.46
N SER A 415 -13.22 -6.37 -9.83
CA SER A 415 -13.53 -5.08 -10.44
C SER A 415 -12.67 -4.82 -11.67
N LEU A 416 -11.38 -5.14 -11.64
CA LEU A 416 -10.52 -5.04 -12.82
C LEU A 416 -10.94 -6.03 -13.92
N ILE A 417 -11.28 -7.27 -13.55
CA ILE A 417 -11.77 -8.27 -14.51
C ILE A 417 -13.09 -7.81 -15.16
N ARG A 418 -14.01 -7.27 -14.36
CA ARG A 418 -15.26 -6.67 -14.83
C ARG A 418 -15.03 -5.46 -15.72
N LEU A 419 -14.06 -4.62 -15.37
CA LEU A 419 -13.68 -3.46 -16.18
C LEU A 419 -13.17 -3.91 -17.55
N MET A 420 -12.24 -4.88 -17.59
CA MET A 420 -11.70 -5.43 -18.83
C MET A 420 -12.75 -6.16 -19.68
N ASP A 421 -13.78 -6.73 -19.05
CA ASP A 421 -14.90 -7.44 -19.69
C ASP A 421 -14.46 -8.53 -20.67
N ARG A 422 -13.56 -9.42 -20.20
CA ARG A 422 -12.97 -10.51 -20.99
C ARG A 422 -12.95 -11.80 -20.19
N PRO A 423 -13.09 -12.98 -20.85
CA PRO A 423 -12.84 -14.25 -20.20
C PRO A 423 -11.40 -14.32 -19.69
N VAL A 424 -11.21 -14.77 -18.46
CA VAL A 424 -9.89 -14.85 -17.81
C VAL A 424 -9.65 -16.23 -17.23
N LEU A 425 -8.38 -16.60 -17.09
CA LEU A 425 -7.95 -17.74 -16.28
C LEU A 425 -7.62 -17.25 -14.89
N LEU A 426 -8.33 -17.73 -13.88
CA LEU A 426 -8.04 -17.48 -12.49
C LEU A 426 -7.08 -18.55 -11.99
N THR A 427 -6.03 -18.15 -11.27
CA THR A 427 -5.19 -19.11 -10.53
C THR A 427 -5.79 -19.32 -9.15
N LEU A 428 -6.38 -20.48 -8.93
CA LEU A 428 -6.99 -20.85 -7.67
C LEU A 428 -6.00 -21.62 -6.80
N GLN A 429 -5.97 -21.29 -5.51
CA GLN A 429 -5.13 -21.85 -4.49
C GLN A 429 -6.02 -22.42 -3.38
N ARG A 430 -6.05 -23.75 -3.26
CA ARG A 430 -6.80 -24.45 -2.21
C ARG A 430 -5.83 -25.03 -1.16
N PRO A 431 -6.19 -25.04 0.13
CA PRO A 431 -5.34 -25.62 1.16
C PRO A 431 -4.96 -27.07 0.85
N GLY A 432 -3.66 -27.38 0.91
CA GLY A 432 -3.15 -28.74 0.68
C GLY A 432 -3.13 -29.21 -0.78
N GLN A 433 -3.41 -28.34 -1.76
CA GLN A 433 -3.40 -28.69 -3.19
C GLN A 433 -2.50 -27.73 -3.99
N ALA A 434 -2.00 -28.20 -5.13
CA ALA A 434 -1.26 -27.34 -6.05
C ALA A 434 -2.20 -26.26 -6.65
N PRO A 435 -1.67 -25.07 -6.97
CA PRO A 435 -2.44 -24.06 -7.69
C PRO A 435 -2.94 -24.60 -9.03
N ALA A 436 -4.16 -24.24 -9.40
CA ALA A 436 -4.76 -24.71 -10.65
C ALA A 436 -5.59 -23.61 -11.33
N LEU A 437 -5.72 -23.71 -12.65
CA LEU A 437 -6.39 -22.71 -13.47
C LEU A 437 -7.89 -22.99 -13.58
N ALA A 438 -8.68 -21.92 -13.55
CA ALA A 438 -10.11 -21.93 -13.81
C ALA A 438 -10.47 -20.88 -14.85
N ALA A 439 -11.19 -21.26 -15.90
CA ALA A 439 -11.67 -20.30 -16.89
C ALA A 439 -12.95 -19.61 -16.39
N LEU A 440 -12.83 -18.33 -16.03
CA LEU A 440 -13.95 -17.45 -15.75
C LEU A 440 -14.52 -16.94 -17.07
N VAL A 441 -15.79 -17.24 -17.32
CA VAL A 441 -16.46 -16.92 -18.59
C VAL A 441 -17.70 -16.04 -18.43
N GLY A 442 -18.12 -15.80 -17.19
CA GLY A 442 -19.21 -14.88 -16.86
C GLY A 442 -19.05 -14.31 -15.46
N LEU A 443 -19.47 -13.05 -15.29
CA LEU A 443 -19.36 -12.33 -14.02
C LEU A 443 -20.55 -11.40 -13.81
N ASP A 444 -21.47 -11.81 -12.94
CA ASP A 444 -22.66 -11.05 -12.55
C ASP A 444 -22.52 -10.44 -11.14
N GLY A 445 -23.47 -9.61 -10.70
CA GLY A 445 -23.43 -8.84 -9.46
C GLY A 445 -23.24 -9.66 -8.20
N GLN A 446 -23.69 -10.92 -8.16
CA GLN A 446 -23.56 -11.80 -6.99
C GLN A 446 -22.95 -13.18 -7.27
N GLU A 447 -22.86 -13.58 -8.54
CA GLU A 447 -22.37 -14.90 -8.95
C GLU A 447 -21.37 -14.79 -10.11
N LEU A 448 -20.49 -15.78 -10.19
CA LEU A 448 -19.56 -15.92 -11.30
C LEU A 448 -19.77 -17.27 -12.00
N THR A 449 -19.42 -17.34 -13.28
CA THR A 449 -19.54 -18.57 -14.08
C THR A 449 -18.16 -19.06 -14.48
N LEU A 450 -17.78 -20.23 -13.94
CA LEU A 450 -16.58 -20.95 -14.37
C LEU A 450 -16.93 -21.95 -15.47
N TRP A 451 -16.01 -22.18 -16.39
CA TRP A 451 -16.11 -23.28 -17.34
C TRP A 451 -15.44 -24.52 -16.77
N VAL A 452 -16.24 -25.55 -16.50
CA VAL A 452 -15.82 -26.77 -15.81
C VAL A 452 -16.41 -27.98 -16.55
N ASP A 453 -15.57 -28.96 -16.87
CA ASP A 453 -15.97 -30.20 -17.55
C ASP A 453 -16.80 -29.97 -18.84
N GLY A 454 -16.41 -28.96 -19.64
CA GLY A 454 -17.06 -28.64 -20.90
C GLY A 454 -18.41 -27.91 -20.77
N ARG A 455 -18.79 -27.45 -19.58
CA ARG A 455 -20.04 -26.72 -19.34
C ARG A 455 -19.86 -25.53 -18.38
N PRO A 456 -20.69 -24.47 -18.48
CA PRO A 456 -20.68 -23.39 -17.51
C PRO A 456 -21.27 -23.85 -16.17
N ARG A 457 -20.58 -23.56 -15.06
CA ARG A 457 -21.02 -23.81 -13.69
C ARG A 457 -20.97 -22.51 -12.89
N ARG A 458 -22.02 -22.23 -12.12
CA ARG A 458 -22.09 -21.04 -11.27
C ARG A 458 -21.31 -21.27 -9.98
N LEU A 459 -20.66 -20.23 -9.49
CA LEU A 459 -19.92 -20.23 -8.24
C LEU A 459 -20.26 -18.94 -7.47
N ALA A 460 -20.46 -19.06 -6.16
CA ALA A 460 -20.65 -17.91 -5.30
C ALA A 460 -19.35 -17.11 -5.15
N LEU A 461 -19.43 -15.78 -5.12
CA LEU A 461 -18.27 -14.91 -4.92
C LEU A 461 -17.50 -15.23 -3.62
N ALA A 462 -18.22 -15.63 -2.57
CA ALA A 462 -17.62 -16.01 -1.28
C ALA A 462 -16.72 -17.26 -1.40
N GLU A 463 -17.12 -18.26 -2.20
CA GLU A 463 -16.28 -19.42 -2.43
C GLU A 463 -15.02 -19.04 -3.21
N LEU A 464 -15.14 -18.18 -4.23
CA LEU A 464 -13.98 -17.68 -4.95
C LEU A 464 -13.02 -16.93 -4.03
N ALA A 465 -13.53 -16.09 -3.13
CA ALA A 465 -12.70 -15.31 -2.21
C ALA A 465 -11.82 -16.20 -1.31
N SER A 466 -12.26 -17.42 -1.00
CA SER A 466 -11.47 -18.39 -0.23
C SER A 466 -10.31 -19.02 -1.02
N ALA A 467 -10.44 -19.09 -2.35
CA ALA A 467 -9.51 -19.82 -3.22
C ALA A 467 -8.71 -18.92 -4.17
N TRP A 468 -9.12 -17.69 -4.43
CA TRP A 468 -8.47 -16.79 -5.39
C TRP A 468 -7.73 -15.65 -4.70
N ARG A 469 -6.45 -15.46 -5.05
CA ARG A 469 -5.56 -14.46 -4.44
C ARG A 469 -5.32 -13.22 -5.33
N GLY A 470 -6.12 -13.06 -6.39
CA GLY A 470 -5.97 -11.97 -7.36
C GLY A 470 -5.13 -12.32 -8.59
N GLU A 471 -4.50 -13.49 -8.63
CA GLU A 471 -3.73 -13.89 -9.80
C GLU A 471 -4.64 -14.35 -10.94
N PHE A 472 -4.50 -13.72 -12.11
CA PHE A 472 -5.21 -14.12 -13.31
C PHE A 472 -4.41 -13.86 -14.58
N SER A 473 -4.80 -14.51 -15.67
CA SER A 473 -4.33 -14.19 -17.01
C SER A 473 -5.50 -14.07 -18.01
N THR A 474 -5.31 -13.30 -19.08
CA THR A 474 -6.27 -13.15 -20.18
C THR A 474 -5.52 -13.01 -21.49
N LEU A 475 -6.23 -13.24 -22.59
CA LEU A 475 -5.80 -12.85 -23.93
C LEU A 475 -6.40 -11.50 -24.32
N TRP A 476 -5.76 -10.81 -25.26
CA TRP A 476 -6.24 -9.57 -25.89
C TRP A 476 -5.55 -9.32 -27.23
N ARG A 477 -6.19 -8.57 -28.15
CA ARG A 477 -5.58 -8.18 -29.43
C ARG A 477 -4.71 -6.94 -29.22
N ALA A 478 -3.40 -7.09 -29.38
CA ALA A 478 -2.49 -5.95 -29.28
C ALA A 478 -2.50 -5.13 -30.58
N PRO A 479 -2.46 -3.79 -30.50
CA PRO A 479 -2.43 -2.95 -31.69
C PRO A 479 -1.06 -3.03 -32.41
N PRO A 480 -1.01 -2.60 -33.69
CA PRO A 480 0.24 -2.52 -34.44
C PRO A 480 1.33 -1.73 -33.69
N GLY A 481 2.57 -2.22 -33.71
CA GLY A 481 3.70 -1.59 -33.04
C GLY A 481 3.75 -1.76 -31.51
N TYR A 482 2.79 -2.45 -30.90
CA TYR A 482 2.78 -2.69 -29.44
C TYR A 482 3.96 -3.51 -28.93
N ALA A 483 4.36 -4.57 -29.65
CA ALA A 483 5.46 -5.45 -29.24
C ALA A 483 6.84 -4.76 -29.36
N GLU A 484 6.96 -3.76 -30.24
CA GLU A 484 8.20 -3.10 -30.63
C GLU A 484 8.34 -1.71 -30.00
N ARG A 485 7.86 -1.55 -28.76
CA ARG A 485 7.74 -0.30 -27.98
C ARG A 485 8.99 0.60 -27.94
N ALA A 486 10.17 0.10 -28.30
CA ALA A 486 11.41 0.87 -28.37
C ALA A 486 11.82 1.30 -29.79
N ALA A 487 11.28 0.69 -30.85
CA ALA A 487 11.70 0.89 -32.23
C ALA A 487 10.62 1.47 -33.16
N ASN A 488 9.33 1.25 -32.86
CA ASN A 488 8.22 1.60 -33.76
C ASN A 488 7.08 2.37 -33.05
N ALA A 489 7.39 3.54 -32.49
CA ALA A 489 6.38 4.44 -31.91
C ALA A 489 5.49 5.13 -32.96
N GLY A 490 5.75 4.98 -34.26
CA GLY A 490 4.92 5.52 -35.35
C GLY A 490 3.59 4.79 -35.48
N PRO A 491 3.59 3.48 -35.81
CA PRO A 491 2.37 2.69 -36.01
C PRO A 491 1.42 2.70 -34.80
N LEU A 492 1.95 2.63 -33.57
CA LEU A 492 1.13 2.69 -32.37
C LEU A 492 0.44 4.06 -32.22
N ARG A 493 1.15 5.16 -32.50
CA ARG A 493 0.56 6.52 -32.44
C ARG A 493 -0.49 6.71 -33.51
N GLU A 494 -0.25 6.20 -34.72
CA GLU A 494 -1.22 6.26 -35.82
C GLU A 494 -2.50 5.50 -35.48
N TRP A 495 -2.35 4.28 -34.96
CA TRP A 495 -3.47 3.50 -34.48
C TRP A 495 -4.21 4.24 -33.34
N LEU A 496 -3.49 4.75 -32.32
CA LEU A 496 -4.11 5.47 -31.19
C LEU A 496 -4.88 6.72 -31.63
N ALA A 497 -4.30 7.52 -32.52
CA ALA A 497 -4.94 8.71 -33.06
C ALA A 497 -6.27 8.34 -33.75
N GLY A 498 -6.22 7.34 -34.65
CA GLY A 498 -7.41 6.87 -35.36
C GLY A 498 -8.51 6.33 -34.45
N GLN A 499 -8.15 5.59 -33.39
CA GLN A 499 -9.10 5.08 -32.41
C GLN A 499 -9.77 6.22 -31.61
N LEU A 500 -8.98 7.18 -31.11
CA LEU A 500 -9.50 8.32 -30.37
C LEU A 500 -10.36 9.25 -31.24
N ASP A 501 -10.05 9.37 -32.54
CA ASP A 501 -10.87 10.11 -33.51
C ASP A 501 -12.18 9.38 -33.86
N ALA A 502 -12.19 8.05 -33.89
CA ALA A 502 -13.42 7.27 -34.08
C ALA A 502 -14.35 7.40 -32.87
N LEU A 503 -13.79 7.41 -31.66
CA LEU A 503 -14.53 7.56 -30.41
C LEU A 503 -15.14 8.97 -30.26
N SER A 504 -14.38 10.02 -30.59
CA SER A 504 -14.89 11.40 -30.54
C SER A 504 -16.01 11.65 -31.55
N ARG A 505 -15.93 11.07 -32.75
CA ARG A 505 -17.00 11.13 -33.76
C ARG A 505 -18.28 10.42 -33.35
N SER A 506 -18.15 9.31 -32.61
CA SER A 506 -19.32 8.56 -32.11
C SER A 506 -20.04 9.26 -30.96
N ALA A 507 -19.36 10.19 -30.25
CA ALA A 507 -19.91 10.92 -29.11
C ALA A 507 -20.74 12.17 -29.50
N VAL A 508 -20.62 12.68 -30.74
CA VAL A 508 -21.32 13.89 -31.20
C VAL A 508 -22.13 13.61 -32.48
N PRO A 509 -23.46 13.40 -32.40
CA PRO A 509 -24.31 13.31 -33.58
C PRO A 509 -24.36 14.68 -34.26
N GLY A 510 -23.79 14.81 -35.47
CA GLY A 510 -23.84 16.05 -36.27
C GLY A 510 -22.65 17.00 -36.13
N GLY A 511 -21.59 16.62 -35.41
CA GLY A 511 -20.34 17.39 -35.38
C GLY A 511 -19.59 17.32 -36.71
N ALA A 512 -19.26 18.47 -37.31
CA ALA A 512 -18.44 18.52 -38.52
C ALA A 512 -17.10 17.80 -38.28
N PRO A 513 -16.58 17.02 -39.25
CA PRO A 513 -15.33 16.31 -39.09
C PRO A 513 -14.20 17.31 -38.78
N ALA A 514 -13.51 17.12 -37.65
CA ALA A 514 -12.22 17.75 -37.45
C ALA A 514 -11.34 17.35 -38.64
N ALA A 515 -10.84 18.34 -39.38
CA ALA A 515 -10.02 18.10 -40.56
C ALA A 515 -8.88 17.16 -40.18
N ALA A 516 -8.77 16.03 -40.89
CA ALA A 516 -7.65 15.11 -40.72
C ALA A 516 -6.36 15.87 -41.01
N SER A 517 -5.62 16.22 -39.95
CA SER A 517 -4.29 16.78 -40.10
C SER A 517 -3.44 15.75 -40.83
N ALA A 518 -2.77 16.13 -41.92
CA ALA A 518 -1.89 15.25 -42.68
C ALA A 518 -0.64 14.82 -41.89
N VAL A 519 -0.45 15.37 -40.69
CA VAL A 519 0.69 15.11 -39.81
C VAL A 519 0.25 14.26 -38.62
N LEU A 520 0.90 13.13 -38.42
CA LEU A 520 0.67 12.24 -37.29
C LEU A 520 0.89 12.98 -35.96
N PRO A 521 -0.10 13.03 -35.04
CA PRO A 521 0.02 13.77 -33.79
C PRO A 521 1.17 13.25 -32.91
N GLY A 522 1.83 14.20 -32.24
CA GLY A 522 2.87 13.90 -31.26
C GLY A 522 2.29 13.40 -29.94
N TRP A 523 3.14 12.84 -29.07
CA TRP A 523 2.71 12.42 -27.73
C TRP A 523 2.17 13.57 -26.87
N ALA A 524 2.66 14.80 -27.07
CA ALA A 524 2.17 15.98 -26.37
C ALA A 524 0.68 16.26 -26.67
N GLU A 525 0.21 15.93 -27.87
CA GLU A 525 -1.18 16.10 -28.29
C GLU A 525 -2.04 14.86 -27.95
N LEU A 526 -1.48 13.67 -28.08
CA LEU A 526 -2.19 12.42 -27.76
C LEU A 526 -2.39 12.23 -26.25
N SER A 527 -1.42 12.62 -25.41
CA SER A 527 -1.47 12.42 -23.96
C SER A 527 -2.74 12.97 -23.30
N PRO A 528 -3.14 14.25 -23.49
CA PRO A 528 -4.37 14.77 -22.88
C PRO A 528 -5.63 14.05 -23.39
N ARG A 529 -5.66 13.64 -24.66
CA ARG A 529 -6.78 12.86 -25.24
C ARG A 529 -6.87 11.46 -24.62
N ILE A 530 -5.72 10.83 -24.36
CA ILE A 530 -5.63 9.54 -23.66
C ILE A 530 -6.09 9.70 -22.20
N GLN A 531 -5.67 10.76 -21.51
CA GLN A 531 -6.10 11.06 -20.14
C GLN A 531 -7.61 11.24 -20.04
N ALA A 532 -8.21 12.00 -20.98
CA ALA A 532 -9.66 12.18 -21.05
C ALA A 532 -10.38 10.84 -21.28
N PHE A 533 -9.86 10.00 -22.19
CA PHE A 533 -10.39 8.66 -22.39
C PHE A 533 -10.26 7.80 -21.12
N GLN A 534 -9.10 7.76 -20.48
CA GLN A 534 -8.87 7.02 -19.25
C GLN A 534 -9.86 7.43 -18.15
N ALA A 535 -10.04 8.74 -17.92
CA ALA A 535 -11.01 9.25 -16.97
C ALA A 535 -12.44 8.79 -17.30
N SER A 536 -12.84 8.83 -18.59
CA SER A 536 -14.17 8.37 -19.02
C SER A 536 -14.41 6.87 -18.81
N GLN A 537 -13.35 6.06 -18.81
CA GLN A 537 -13.41 4.62 -18.60
C GLN A 537 -13.15 4.22 -17.14
N GLY A 538 -13.05 5.17 -16.20
CA GLY A 538 -12.74 4.89 -14.80
C GLY A 538 -11.31 4.38 -14.56
N LEU A 539 -10.39 4.66 -15.48
CA LEU A 539 -8.96 4.43 -15.33
C LEU A 539 -8.27 5.67 -14.76
N GLN A 540 -7.10 5.51 -14.15
CA GLN A 540 -6.25 6.64 -13.75
C GLN A 540 -5.86 7.46 -15.01
N PRO A 541 -6.13 8.77 -15.07
CA PRO A 541 -5.82 9.61 -16.22
C PRO A 541 -4.35 10.05 -16.20
N ASP A 542 -3.44 9.11 -16.38
CA ASP A 542 -1.98 9.33 -16.35
C ASP A 542 -1.36 9.53 -17.74
N GLY A 543 -2.14 9.33 -18.81
CA GLY A 543 -1.70 9.44 -20.21
C GLY A 543 -0.84 8.26 -20.67
N ARG A 544 -0.68 7.22 -19.83
CA ARG A 544 0.15 6.05 -20.14
C ARG A 544 -0.63 5.01 -20.95
N VAL A 545 -0.02 4.57 -22.04
CA VAL A 545 -0.59 3.55 -22.93
C VAL A 545 -0.21 2.14 -22.47
N GLY A 546 -0.79 1.74 -21.34
CA GLY A 546 -0.67 0.39 -20.77
C GLY A 546 -1.61 -0.63 -21.42
N PRO A 547 -1.44 -1.94 -21.14
CA PRO A 547 -2.31 -3.01 -21.66
C PRO A 547 -3.80 -2.77 -21.32
N ILE A 548 -4.10 -2.34 -20.09
CA ILE A 548 -5.48 -2.08 -19.65
C ILE A 548 -6.10 -0.93 -20.45
N THR A 549 -5.38 0.19 -20.63
CA THR A 549 -5.82 1.32 -21.46
C THR A 549 -6.13 0.87 -22.88
N LEU A 550 -5.26 0.05 -23.48
CA LEU A 550 -5.45 -0.47 -24.83
C LEU A 550 -6.62 -1.46 -24.96
N MET A 551 -6.80 -2.34 -23.98
CA MET A 551 -7.96 -3.24 -23.93
C MET A 551 -9.27 -2.47 -23.83
N GLN A 552 -9.30 -1.36 -23.07
CA GLN A 552 -10.46 -0.47 -23.02
C GLN A 552 -10.68 0.26 -24.35
N LEU A 553 -9.61 0.71 -25.00
CA LEU A 553 -9.72 1.31 -26.34
C LEU A 553 -10.31 0.33 -27.36
N ASN A 554 -9.82 -0.91 -27.40
CA ASN A 554 -10.38 -1.96 -28.26
C ASN A 554 -11.89 -2.13 -28.01
N ARG A 555 -12.29 -2.20 -26.74
CA ARG A 555 -13.70 -2.33 -26.35
C ARG A 555 -14.53 -1.14 -26.80
N ALA A 556 -14.07 0.07 -26.52
CA ALA A 556 -14.78 1.30 -26.85
C ALA A 556 -14.92 1.49 -28.37
N ALA A 557 -13.90 1.11 -29.12
CA ALA A 557 -13.88 1.18 -30.58
C ALA A 557 -14.59 0.01 -31.27
N GLY A 558 -15.14 -0.94 -30.51
CA GLY A 558 -15.90 -2.06 -31.06
C GLY A 558 -15.06 -3.14 -31.74
N VAL A 559 -13.79 -3.31 -31.35
CA VAL A 559 -12.97 -4.44 -31.79
C VAL A 559 -13.64 -5.74 -31.33
N ASP A 560 -13.78 -6.69 -32.26
CA ASP A 560 -14.44 -7.97 -31.99
C ASP A 560 -13.53 -8.89 -31.15
N GLU A 561 -13.90 -9.00 -29.87
CA GLU A 561 -13.20 -9.78 -28.86
C GLU A 561 -14.24 -10.41 -27.90
N PRO A 562 -13.97 -11.63 -27.40
CA PRO A 562 -14.91 -12.31 -26.52
C PRO A 562 -15.07 -11.54 -25.20
N ARG A 563 -16.32 -11.51 -24.71
CA ARG A 563 -16.71 -10.80 -23.48
C ARG A 563 -17.16 -11.77 -22.40
N LEU A 564 -17.20 -11.31 -21.16
CA LEU A 564 -17.82 -12.07 -20.08
C LEU A 564 -19.33 -12.09 -20.31
N ALA A 565 -19.92 -13.29 -20.37
CA ALA A 565 -21.37 -13.39 -20.46
C ALA A 565 -22.00 -12.96 -19.11
N PRO A 566 -23.17 -12.28 -19.12
CA PRO A 566 -23.97 -12.20 -17.90
C PRO A 566 -24.37 -13.62 -17.48
N ALA A 567 -24.34 -13.90 -16.17
CA ALA A 567 -24.86 -15.17 -15.65
C ALA A 567 -26.34 -15.27 -16.06
N ARG A 568 -26.70 -16.26 -16.90
CA ARG A 568 -28.07 -16.44 -17.39
C ARG A 568 -28.96 -17.15 -16.38
#